data_AF-A0A078MIW6-F1
#
_entry.id   AF-A0A078MIW6-F1
#
_cell.length_a   1.000
_cell.length_b   1.000
_cell.length_c   1.000
_cell.angle_alpha   90.00
_cell.angle_beta   90.00
_cell.angle_gamma   90.00
#
_symmetry.space_group_name_H-M   'P 1'
#
loop_
_entity.id
_entity.type
_entity.pdbx_description
1 polymer ?
#
loop_
_entity_poly.entity_id
_entity_poly.type
_entity_poly.pdbx_seq_one_letter_code
_entity_poly.pdbx_strand_id
1 'polypeptide(L)'
;MHEKTANQRRNFLHHQSKELATTYDAVIIEDLDMKGMSQALHFGKSVHDNGWGMFTTFLSYKLKEQGKQLVKIDKWFPSTKKCSCCGAEKPMKLSERTYRCSCGYVAYRDYNSAINIKNEGIRLLALA
;
A
#
# COMPACT_ATOMS: atom_id res chain seq x y z
N MET A 1 -30.81 0.47 0.10
CA MET A 1 -29.82 -0.64 0.17
C MET A 1 -28.38 -0.16 -0.05
N HIS A 2 -28.11 0.71 -1.02
CA HIS A 2 -26.77 1.26 -1.30
C HIS A 2 -26.14 2.06 -0.14
N GLU A 3 -26.94 2.80 0.62
CA GLU A 3 -26.46 3.59 1.75
C GLU A 3 -25.88 2.74 2.89
N LYS A 4 -26.51 1.61 3.22
CA LYS A 4 -26.05 0.70 4.27
C LYS A 4 -24.66 0.13 3.95
N THR A 5 -24.45 -0.32 2.72
CA THR A 5 -23.15 -0.84 2.26
C THR A 5 -22.07 0.25 2.24
N ALA A 6 -22.41 1.47 1.82
CA ALA A 6 -21.48 2.60 1.85
C ALA A 6 -21.08 2.96 3.29
N ASN A 7 -22.05 2.98 4.21
CA ASN A 7 -21.81 3.25 5.63
C ASN A 7 -20.95 2.16 6.30
N GLN A 8 -21.19 0.87 6.01
CA GLN A 8 -20.35 -0.22 6.51
C GLN A 8 -18.90 -0.10 6.03
N ARG A 9 -18.69 0.20 4.74
CA ARG A 9 -17.35 0.42 4.18
C ARG A 9 -16.66 1.59 4.87
N ARG A 10 -17.35 2.73 4.98
CA ARG A 10 -16.81 3.92 5.65
C ARG A 10 -16.44 3.63 7.11
N ASN A 11 -17.30 2.91 7.83
CA ASN A 11 -17.03 2.53 9.21
C ASN A 11 -15.78 1.64 9.32
N PHE A 12 -15.68 0.60 8.49
CA PHE A 12 -14.51 -0.27 8.43
C PHE A 12 -13.22 0.53 8.18
N LEU A 13 -13.21 1.44 7.21
CA LEU A 13 -12.03 2.26 6.93
C LEU A 13 -11.67 3.22 8.07
N HIS A 14 -12.66 3.77 8.79
CA HIS A 14 -12.39 4.58 9.97
C HIS A 14 -11.74 3.78 11.09
N HIS A 15 -12.24 2.57 11.37
CA HIS A 15 -11.66 1.70 12.39
C HIS A 15 -10.23 1.31 12.02
N GLN A 16 -10.02 0.83 10.80
CA GLN A 16 -8.69 0.42 10.33
C GLN A 16 -7.68 1.58 10.31
N SER A 17 -8.07 2.75 9.81
CA SER A 17 -7.16 3.91 9.81
C SER A 17 -6.84 4.40 11.22
N LYS A 18 -7.80 4.32 12.16
CA LYS A 18 -7.56 4.69 13.56
C LYS A 18 -6.64 3.69 14.25
N GLU A 19 -6.84 2.39 14.03
CA GLU A 19 -5.98 1.33 14.56
C GLU A 19 -4.51 1.55 14.12
N LEU A 20 -4.28 1.74 12.82
CA LEU A 20 -2.94 2.00 12.29
C LEU A 20 -2.33 3.28 12.86
N ALA A 21 -3.08 4.39 12.87
CA ALA A 21 -2.58 5.66 13.39
C ALA A 21 -2.31 5.64 14.90
N THR A 22 -2.99 4.77 15.65
CA THR A 22 -2.76 4.61 17.09
C THR A 22 -1.55 3.72 17.34
N THR A 23 -1.37 2.67 16.54
CA THR A 23 -0.34 1.63 16.75
C THR A 23 1.05 2.03 16.28
N TYR A 24 1.16 2.73 15.15
CA TYR A 24 2.44 3.03 14.50
C TYR A 24 2.74 4.51 14.48
N ASP A 25 4.03 4.90 14.50
CA ASP A 25 4.47 6.30 14.41
C ASP A 25 4.62 6.78 12.96
N ALA A 26 4.79 5.84 12.04
CA ALA A 26 4.79 6.08 10.61
C ALA A 26 4.05 4.97 9.88
N VAL A 27 3.27 5.35 8.86
CA VAL A 27 2.62 4.42 7.94
C VAL A 27 3.14 4.71 6.54
N ILE A 28 3.60 3.67 5.84
CA ILE A 28 4.17 3.77 4.50
C ILE A 28 3.22 3.11 3.50
N ILE A 29 2.87 3.81 2.43
CA ILE A 29 2.00 3.32 1.36
C ILE A 29 2.61 3.59 -0.02
N GLU A 30 2.19 2.82 -1.02
CA GLU A 30 2.44 3.14 -2.42
C GLU A 30 1.53 4.27 -2.89
N ASP A 31 2.08 5.20 -3.68
CA ASP A 31 1.27 6.19 -4.39
C ASP A 31 0.57 5.55 -5.59
N LEU A 32 -0.50 4.80 -5.33
CA LEU A 32 -1.23 4.10 -6.39
C LEU A 32 -2.01 5.09 -7.26
N ASP A 33 -1.74 5.08 -8.57
CA ASP A 33 -2.61 5.72 -9.57
C ASP A 33 -3.88 4.88 -9.78
N MET A 34 -4.80 5.00 -8.83
CA MET A 34 -6.05 4.26 -8.81
C MET A 34 -6.86 4.44 -10.10
N LYS A 35 -6.87 5.66 -10.66
CA LYS A 35 -7.56 5.97 -11.93
C LYS A 35 -6.94 5.18 -13.08
N GLY A 36 -5.61 5.19 -13.19
CA GLY A 36 -4.88 4.42 -14.20
C GLY A 36 -5.11 2.91 -14.04
N MET A 37 -5.10 2.40 -12.80
CA MET A 37 -5.33 0.98 -12.53
C MET A 37 -6.75 0.52 -12.84
N SER A 38 -7.78 1.31 -12.48
CA SER A 38 -9.18 0.96 -12.79
C SER A 38 -9.42 0.88 -14.30
N GLN A 39 -8.80 1.78 -15.07
CA GLN A 39 -8.88 1.78 -16.54
C GLN A 39 -8.13 0.60 -17.16
N ALA A 40 -6.90 0.32 -16.70
CA ALA A 40 -6.04 -0.71 -17.29
C ALA A 40 -6.46 -2.14 -16.95
N LEU A 41 -7.05 -2.37 -15.77
CA LEU A 41 -7.39 -3.71 -15.29
C LEU A 41 -8.85 -4.09 -15.52
N HIS A 42 -9.63 -3.25 -16.21
CA HIS A 42 -11.08 -3.40 -16.40
C HIS A 42 -11.83 -3.72 -15.10
N PHE A 43 -11.28 -3.31 -13.95
CA PHE A 43 -11.96 -3.43 -12.67
C PHE A 43 -13.13 -2.45 -12.70
N GLY A 44 -14.35 -2.99 -12.74
CA GLY A 44 -15.57 -2.21 -12.81
C GLY A 44 -15.54 -1.01 -11.85
N LYS A 45 -16.04 0.13 -12.34
CA LYS A 45 -16.05 1.49 -11.76
C LYS A 45 -16.31 1.67 -10.24
N SER A 46 -16.65 0.65 -9.46
CA SER A 46 -17.39 0.82 -8.21
C SER A 46 -16.72 0.33 -6.91
N VAL A 47 -15.68 -0.51 -6.93
CA VAL A 47 -15.25 -1.18 -5.68
C VAL A 47 -13.91 -0.70 -5.12
N HIS A 48 -12.89 -0.44 -5.95
CA HIS A 48 -11.54 -0.14 -5.44
C HIS A 48 -11.23 1.37 -5.32
N ASP A 49 -11.64 2.21 -6.27
CA ASP A 49 -11.30 3.64 -6.29
C ASP A 49 -11.84 4.42 -5.09
N ASN A 50 -13.10 4.20 -4.71
CA ASN A 50 -13.73 4.91 -3.59
C ASN A 50 -13.20 4.46 -2.21
N GLY A 51 -12.68 3.24 -2.10
CA GLY A 51 -12.19 2.70 -0.83
C GLY A 51 -10.79 3.20 -0.47
N TRP A 52 -9.85 3.08 -1.41
CA TRP A 52 -8.46 3.44 -1.17
C TRP A 52 -8.25 4.94 -0.97
N GLY A 53 -8.89 5.77 -1.81
CA GLY A 53 -8.82 7.24 -1.66
C GLY A 53 -9.38 7.71 -0.31
N MET A 54 -10.49 7.12 0.13
CA MET A 54 -11.09 7.42 1.44
C MET A 54 -10.19 6.94 2.58
N PHE A 55 -9.63 5.73 2.49
CA PHE A 55 -8.74 5.17 3.50
C PHE A 55 -7.46 5.99 3.68
N THR A 56 -6.82 6.38 2.57
CA THR A 56 -5.60 7.20 2.59
C THR A 56 -5.88 8.61 3.11
N THR A 57 -7.05 9.18 2.79
CA THR A 57 -7.53 10.43 3.42
C THR A 57 -7.65 10.27 4.93
N PHE A 58 -8.23 9.15 5.40
CA PHE A 58 -8.40 8.90 6.82
C PHE A 58 -7.09 8.70 7.56
N LEU A 59 -6.16 7.95 6.98
CA LEU A 59 -4.80 7.81 7.51
C LEU A 59 -4.10 9.16 7.62
N SER A 60 -4.16 9.97 6.55
CA SER A 60 -3.48 11.27 6.47
C SER A 60 -3.86 12.18 7.64
N TYR A 61 -5.16 12.43 7.86
CA TYR A 61 -5.55 13.34 8.93
C TYR A 61 -5.34 12.71 10.33
N LYS A 62 -5.58 11.42 10.53
CA LYS A 62 -5.43 10.76 11.85
C LYS A 62 -3.99 10.65 12.31
N LEU A 63 -3.05 10.46 11.38
CA LEU A 63 -1.62 10.49 11.67
C LEU A 63 -1.18 11.91 11.98
N LYS A 64 -1.59 12.89 11.17
CA LYS A 64 -1.27 14.31 11.38
C LYS A 64 -1.77 14.83 12.73
N GLU A 65 -3.00 14.49 13.14
CA GLU A 65 -3.58 14.84 14.45
C GLU A 65 -2.74 14.32 15.64
N GLN A 66 -1.96 13.26 15.44
CA GLN A 66 -1.11 12.65 16.46
C GLN A 66 0.37 13.01 16.29
N GLY A 67 0.72 13.92 15.37
CA GLY A 67 2.12 14.26 15.07
C GLY A 67 2.92 13.16 14.37
N LYS A 68 2.23 12.20 13.75
CA LYS A 68 2.78 11.00 13.11
C LYS A 68 2.85 11.15 11.59
N GLN A 69 3.63 10.28 10.94
CA GLN A 69 3.97 10.42 9.52
C GLN A 69 3.16 9.47 8.63
N LEU A 70 2.64 9.99 7.51
CA LEU A 70 2.18 9.19 6.38
C LEU A 70 3.16 9.38 5.23
N VAL A 71 3.88 8.32 4.87
CA VAL A 71 4.88 8.34 3.80
C VAL A 71 4.30 7.68 2.56
N LYS A 72 4.36 8.38 1.44
CA LYS A 72 4.02 7.83 0.13
C LYS A 72 5.30 7.58 -0.65
N ILE A 73 5.52 6.34 -1.07
CA ILE A 73 6.64 6.00 -1.94
C ILE A 73 6.26 6.19 -3.40
N ASP A 74 7.25 6.43 -4.25
CA ASP A 74 7.05 6.64 -5.68
C ASP A 74 6.35 5.43 -6.34
N LYS A 75 5.38 5.72 -7.20
CA LYS A 75 4.55 4.69 -7.87
C LYS A 75 5.32 3.77 -8.81
N TRP A 76 6.49 4.22 -9.28
CA TRP A 76 7.40 3.46 -10.14
C TRP A 76 8.43 2.66 -9.35
N PHE A 77 8.44 2.79 -8.01
CA PHE A 77 9.30 1.97 -7.16
C PHE A 77 9.00 0.48 -7.39
N PRO A 78 10.00 -0.36 -7.71
CA PRO A 78 9.80 -1.74 -8.14
C PRO A 78 9.51 -2.70 -6.97
N SER A 79 8.61 -2.36 -6.06
CA SER A 79 8.30 -3.11 -4.84
C SER A 79 8.02 -4.61 -5.06
N THR A 80 7.27 -4.94 -6.12
CA THR A 80 6.95 -6.34 -6.47
C THR A 80 8.06 -7.05 -7.22
N LYS A 81 8.98 -6.30 -7.85
CA LYS A 81 10.05 -6.81 -8.72
C LYS A 81 11.41 -6.89 -8.01
N LYS A 82 11.56 -6.21 -6.88
CA LYS A 82 12.78 -6.15 -6.07
C LYS A 82 12.77 -7.25 -5.00
N CYS A 83 13.90 -7.86 -4.73
CA CYS A 83 14.03 -8.81 -3.63
C CYS A 83 14.23 -8.06 -2.32
N SER A 84 13.36 -8.31 -1.34
CA SER A 84 13.49 -7.71 0.00
C SER A 84 14.69 -8.21 0.80
N CYS A 85 15.29 -9.33 0.40
CA CYS A 85 16.49 -9.89 1.05
C CYS A 85 17.79 -9.31 0.48
N CYS A 86 17.99 -9.36 -0.84
CA CYS A 86 19.26 -8.98 -1.47
C CYS A 86 19.18 -7.74 -2.38
N GLY A 87 18.01 -7.14 -2.56
CA GLY A 87 17.82 -5.95 -3.40
C GLY A 87 17.83 -6.19 -4.91
N ALA A 88 18.14 -7.41 -5.38
CA ALA A 88 18.13 -7.73 -6.81
C ALA A 88 16.73 -7.62 -7.41
N GLU A 89 16.66 -7.09 -8.63
CA GLU A 89 15.41 -6.89 -9.36
C GLU A 89 15.23 -7.92 -10.45
N LYS A 90 13.99 -8.36 -10.67
CA LYS A 90 13.63 -9.25 -11.77
C LYS A 90 12.25 -8.91 -12.32
N PRO A 91 11.98 -9.23 -13.61
CA PRO A 91 10.62 -9.19 -14.13
C PRO A 91 9.69 -10.08 -13.30
N MET A 92 8.47 -9.61 -13.08
CA MET A 92 7.42 -10.37 -12.39
C MET A 92 6.07 -10.06 -13.04
N LYS A 93 5.36 -11.11 -13.47
CA LYS A 93 4.01 -11.03 -14.04
C LYS A 93 2.97 -10.92 -12.93
N LEU A 94 1.83 -10.30 -13.22
CA LEU A 94 0.71 -10.17 -12.26
C LEU A 94 0.14 -11.53 -11.81
N SER A 95 0.24 -12.57 -12.65
CA SER A 95 -0.19 -13.93 -12.32
C SER A 95 0.78 -14.65 -11.37
N GLU A 96 2.02 -14.20 -11.25
CA GLU A 96 2.99 -14.78 -10.32
C GLU A 96 2.67 -14.28 -8.90
N ARG A 97 2.31 -15.21 -8.00
CA ARG A 97 1.98 -14.90 -6.59
C ARG A 97 3.08 -15.26 -5.61
N THR A 98 4.09 -15.99 -6.05
CA THR A 98 5.27 -16.34 -5.24
C THR A 98 6.50 -15.65 -5.81
N TYR A 99 7.19 -14.87 -4.98
CA TYR A 99 8.49 -14.30 -5.30
C TYR A 99 9.57 -15.35 -5.03
N ARG A 100 10.44 -15.60 -6.01
CA ARG A 100 11.61 -16.49 -5.90
C ARG A 100 12.84 -15.76 -6.40
N CYS A 101 13.85 -15.59 -5.55
CA CYS A 101 15.09 -14.92 -5.91
C CYS A 101 16.23 -15.92 -6.14
N SER A 102 17.21 -15.55 -6.97
CA SER A 102 18.47 -16.28 -7.12
C SER A 102 19.29 -16.34 -5.83
N CYS A 103 19.07 -15.43 -4.87
CA CYS A 103 19.70 -15.48 -3.54
C CYS A 103 19.09 -16.54 -2.61
N GLY A 104 18.09 -17.31 -3.06
CA GLY A 104 17.39 -18.33 -2.27
C GLY A 104 16.16 -17.83 -1.52
N TYR A 105 15.88 -16.52 -1.49
CA TYR A 105 14.68 -15.98 -0.86
C TYR A 105 13.40 -16.41 -1.60
N VAL A 106 12.43 -16.95 -0.84
CA VAL A 106 11.11 -17.34 -1.34
C VAL A 106 10.02 -16.84 -0.39
N ALA A 107 9.05 -16.11 -0.93
CA ALA A 107 7.88 -15.64 -0.16
C ALA A 107 6.69 -15.36 -1.07
N TYR A 108 5.52 -15.07 -0.50
CA TYR A 108 4.44 -14.47 -1.26
C TYR A 108 4.86 -13.09 -1.81
N ARG A 109 4.45 -12.79 -3.04
CA ARG A 109 4.74 -11.53 -3.72
C ARG A 109 4.36 -10.33 -2.87
N ASP A 110 3.15 -10.35 -2.33
CA ASP A 110 2.59 -9.20 -1.62
C ASP A 110 3.32 -8.97 -0.28
N TYR A 111 3.81 -10.05 0.37
CA TYR A 111 4.67 -9.94 1.55
C TYR A 111 6.05 -9.36 1.23
N ASN A 112 6.70 -9.85 0.17
CA ASN A 112 7.96 -9.27 -0.32
C ASN A 112 7.79 -7.77 -0.67
N SER A 113 6.69 -7.44 -1.35
CA SER A 113 6.34 -6.06 -1.71
C SER A 113 6.17 -5.18 -0.48
N ALA A 114 5.43 -5.65 0.53
CA ALA A 114 5.24 -4.93 1.78
C ALA A 114 6.56 -4.62 2.50
N ILE A 115 7.51 -5.57 2.52
CA ILE A 115 8.84 -5.32 3.09
C ILE A 115 9.59 -4.26 2.29
N ASN A 116 9.56 -4.34 0.95
CA ASN A 116 10.23 -3.35 0.10
C ASN A 116 9.63 -1.95 0.28
N ILE A 117 8.30 -1.84 0.36
CA ILE A 117 7.61 -0.57 0.62
C ILE A 117 8.05 0.01 1.96
N LYS A 118 8.05 -0.81 3.01
CA LYS A 118 8.52 -0.41 4.35
C LYS A 118 9.97 0.10 4.30
N ASN A 119 10.87 -0.67 3.68
CA ASN A 119 12.28 -0.32 3.61
C ASN A 119 12.52 0.99 2.85
N GLU A 120 11.79 1.20 1.74
CA GLU A 120 11.87 2.44 0.97
C GLU A 120 11.34 3.64 1.75
N GLY A 121 10.21 3.50 2.45
CA GLY A 121 9.70 4.59 3.27
C GLY A 121 10.60 4.91 4.47
N ILE A 122 11.23 3.91 5.09
CA ILE A 122 12.27 4.14 6.13
C ILE A 122 13.45 4.93 5.53
N ARG A 123 13.91 4.57 4.33
CA ARG A 123 14.97 5.31 3.64
C ARG A 123 14.59 6.76 3.40
N LEU A 124 13.35 7.03 2.99
CA LEU A 124 12.84 8.40 2.78
C LEU A 124 12.75 9.18 4.09
N LEU A 125 12.29 8.56 5.17
CA LEU A 125 12.23 9.18 6.50
C LEU A 125 13.62 9.53 7.05
N ALA A 126 14.64 8.72 6.76
CA ALA A 126 16.00 8.98 7.20
C ALA A 126 16.68 10.15 6.44
N LEU A 127 16.11 10.58 5.32
CA LEU A 127 16.61 11.68 4.49
C LEU A 127 15.87 13.01 4.72
N ALA A 128 14.79 13.00 5.51
CA ALA A 128 13.97 14.16 5.84
C ALA A 128 14.46 14.85 7.10
#